data_AF-A0A836GKU4-F1
#
_entry.id   AF-A0A836GKU4-F1
#
_cell.length_a   1.000
_cell.length_b   1.000
_cell.length_c   1.000
_cell.angle_alpha   90.00
_cell.angle_beta   90.00
_cell.angle_gamma   90.00
#
_symmetry.space_group_name_H-M   'P 1'
#
loop_
_entity.id
_entity.type
_entity.pdbx_description
1 polymer ?
#
loop_
_entity_poly.entity_id
_entity_poly.type
_entity_poly.pdbx_seq_one_letter_code
_entity_poly.pdbx_strand_id
1 'polypeptide(L)'
;MVLVVVKGTNYPDEFTLECALTDVLSASEQSPRSTVDVSSPPPACTPSPTAGAIVPVIAHILNQRHHVRLMLMSAQELAMLWPQQHRHSDGKARSEGGENHDVEEALKRYQALIDTLYTRLKDAKTPVSADEFDDAEDQLRTLTATLYPSLCLHANGPEAAVEELYRRHEDPDLDEDTRLLVYHCRVLLDPEWKADERIKEDEAALWFCGKPMEGTLAKYCGRNEKCKVIVKVAPRKGPAPSCEPRMRYEDQRALYRAMCQRREAYKELEDAELRDRVVQQSRGADRLLLSATAAAGSRSTVALRTDGLRPIFPRKEEHEMDIS
;
A
#
# COMPACT_ATOMS: atom_id res chain seq x y z
N MET A 1 0.57 5.56 16.96
CA MET A 1 0.35 5.85 15.52
C MET A 1 0.18 4.52 14.79
N VAL A 2 -0.97 4.24 14.19
CA VAL A 2 -1.23 2.97 13.48
C VAL A 2 -0.76 3.09 12.03
N LEU A 3 -0.19 2.02 11.50
CA LEU A 3 0.11 1.92 10.07
C LEU A 3 -1.05 1.23 9.36
N VAL A 4 -1.74 1.97 8.49
CA VAL A 4 -2.80 1.44 7.64
C VAL A 4 -2.19 1.13 6.27
N VAL A 5 -2.17 -0.15 5.91
CA VAL A 5 -1.76 -0.58 4.57
C VAL A 5 -3.00 -0.75 3.72
N VAL A 6 -3.09 0.10 2.71
CA VAL A 6 -4.19 0.13 1.78
C VAL A 6 -3.82 -0.71 0.57
N LYS A 7 -4.64 -1.71 0.27
CA LYS A 7 -4.56 -2.50 -0.96
C LYS A 7 -5.73 -2.13 -1.87
N GLY A 8 -5.42 -1.70 -3.09
CA GLY A 8 -6.43 -1.40 -4.10
C GLY A 8 -7.26 -2.63 -4.47
N THR A 9 -8.52 -2.40 -4.80
CA THR A 9 -9.45 -3.45 -5.23
C THR A 9 -9.54 -3.56 -6.74
N ASN A 10 -9.59 -2.42 -7.41
CA ASN A 10 -9.70 -2.31 -8.85
C ASN A 10 -8.30 -2.35 -9.51
N TYR A 11 -7.30 -1.82 -8.80
CA TYR A 11 -5.92 -1.72 -9.27
C TYR A 11 -4.96 -2.31 -8.23
N PRO A 12 -3.88 -2.99 -8.65
CA PRO A 12 -2.92 -3.64 -7.76
C PRO A 12 -1.95 -2.61 -7.16
N ASP A 13 -2.50 -1.61 -6.47
CA ASP A 13 -1.73 -0.59 -5.76
C ASP A 13 -1.70 -0.92 -4.27
N GLU A 14 -0.52 -0.78 -3.66
CA GLU A 14 -0.31 -0.95 -2.23
C GLU A 14 0.47 0.24 -1.70
N PHE A 15 -0.03 0.87 -0.63
CA PHE A 15 0.66 1.95 0.05
C PHE A 15 0.35 1.96 1.54
N THR A 16 1.22 2.61 2.32
CA THR A 16 1.09 2.72 3.76
C THR A 16 0.75 4.16 4.14
N LEU A 17 -0.11 4.32 5.14
CA LEU A 17 -0.43 5.60 5.76
C LEU A 17 -0.25 5.53 7.27
N GLU A 18 0.18 6.64 7.85
CA GLU A 18 0.23 6.83 9.30
C GLU A 18 -1.06 7.50 9.76
N CYS A 19 -1.77 6.84 10.67
CA CYS A 19 -3.05 7.30 11.19
C CYS A 19 -3.02 7.32 12.72
N ALA A 20 -3.71 8.27 13.34
CA ALA A 20 -3.92 8.26 14.78
C ALA A 20 -5.02 7.24 15.15
N LEU A 21 -4.89 6.63 16.33
CA LEU A 21 -5.92 5.70 16.83
C LEU A 21 -7.29 6.37 17.00
N THR A 22 -7.31 7.68 17.20
CA THR A 22 -8.49 8.52 17.38
C THR A 22 -9.19 8.89 16.08
N ASP A 23 -8.59 8.56 14.92
CA ASP A 23 -9.14 8.94 13.62
C ASP A 23 -10.49 8.25 13.37
N VAL A 24 -11.43 9.06 12.91
CA VAL A 24 -12.79 8.62 12.59
C VAL A 24 -12.79 8.07 11.16
N LEU A 25 -13.32 6.86 11.00
CA LEU A 25 -13.36 6.17 9.71
C LEU A 25 -14.49 6.72 8.84
N SER A 26 -15.67 6.94 9.40
CA SER A 26 -16.80 7.54 8.67
C SER A 26 -17.74 8.22 9.65
N ALA A 27 -18.41 9.29 9.21
CA ALA A 27 -19.57 9.81 9.92
C ALA A 27 -20.65 8.72 9.90
N SER A 28 -21.14 8.30 11.08
CA SER A 28 -22.27 7.37 11.09
C SER A 28 -23.44 8.08 10.44
N GLU A 29 -24.05 7.47 9.41
CA GLU A 29 -25.40 7.86 9.01
C GLU A 29 -26.29 7.66 10.24
N GLN A 30 -26.64 8.77 10.91
CA GLN A 30 -27.76 8.76 11.81
C GLN A 30 -28.96 8.37 10.95
N SER A 31 -29.44 7.15 11.13
CA SER A 31 -30.74 6.74 10.63
C SER A 31 -31.75 7.78 11.10
N PRO A 32 -32.53 8.44 10.21
CA PRO A 32 -33.56 9.36 10.62
C PRO A 32 -34.71 8.54 11.19
N ARG A 33 -34.60 8.16 12.46
CA ARG A 33 -35.78 7.87 13.29
C ARG A 33 -36.14 9.14 14.02
N SER A 34 -36.80 10.05 13.33
CA SER A 34 -37.66 11.03 13.98
C SER A 34 -38.90 11.28 13.13
N THR A 35 -40.00 10.95 13.76
CA THR A 35 -41.36 11.40 13.48
C THR A 35 -41.40 12.87 13.09
N VAL A 36 -42.23 13.12 12.07
CA VAL A 36 -42.74 14.40 11.60
C VAL A 36 -42.96 15.39 12.74
N ASP A 37 -42.32 16.56 12.66
CA ASP A 37 -42.96 17.81 13.08
C ASP A 37 -42.50 18.95 12.18
N VAL A 38 -43.49 19.57 11.54
CA VAL A 38 -43.36 20.64 10.54
C VAL A 38 -43.42 21.97 11.28
N SER A 39 -42.33 22.75 11.23
CA SER A 39 -42.34 24.23 11.09
C SER A 39 -41.06 24.87 11.67
N SER A 40 -40.10 25.22 10.81
CA SER A 40 -39.18 26.37 10.99
C SER A 40 -38.34 26.60 9.71
N PRO A 41 -38.01 27.86 9.35
CA PRO A 41 -37.30 28.19 8.11
C PRO A 41 -35.79 27.88 8.20
N PRO A 42 -35.09 27.74 7.05
CA PRO A 42 -33.75 27.17 7.03
C PRO A 42 -32.69 28.20 7.46
N PRO A 43 -31.76 27.87 8.37
CA PRO A 43 -30.49 28.58 8.42
C PRO A 43 -29.60 28.07 7.26
N ALA A 44 -29.01 29.03 6.54
CA ALA A 44 -27.97 28.75 5.56
C ALA A 44 -26.74 28.16 6.29
N CYS A 45 -26.59 26.84 6.22
CA CYS A 45 -25.38 26.15 6.65
C CYS A 45 -24.47 25.97 5.44
N THR A 46 -23.45 26.81 5.34
CA THR A 46 -22.17 26.43 4.74
C THR A 46 -21.62 25.22 5.51
N PRO A 47 -21.28 24.10 4.85
CA PRO A 47 -20.60 23.00 5.54
C PRO A 47 -19.17 23.44 5.87
N SER A 48 -18.94 23.85 7.11
CA SER A 48 -17.58 23.86 7.68
C SER A 48 -17.06 22.42 7.72
N PRO A 49 -15.78 22.16 7.40
CA PRO A 49 -15.22 20.81 7.30
C PRO A 49 -15.31 20.11 8.67
N THR A 50 -16.30 19.24 8.81
CA THR A 50 -16.48 18.42 10.01
C THR A 50 -15.29 17.47 10.12
N ALA A 51 -14.53 17.63 11.19
CA ALA A 51 -13.48 16.74 11.69
C ALA A 51 -13.35 15.39 10.95
N GLY A 52 -12.49 15.41 9.92
CA GLY A 52 -11.50 14.38 9.60
C GLY A 52 -11.98 12.94 9.50
N ALA A 53 -12.94 12.64 8.61
CA ALA A 53 -13.09 11.27 8.15
C ALA A 53 -11.84 10.89 7.34
N ILE A 54 -11.15 9.82 7.73
CA ILE A 54 -9.92 9.39 7.04
C ILE A 54 -10.23 8.63 5.74
N VAL A 55 -11.44 8.09 5.59
CA VAL A 55 -11.85 7.33 4.40
C VAL A 55 -11.77 8.17 3.11
N PRO A 56 -12.35 9.39 3.03
CA PRO A 56 -12.21 10.23 1.84
C PRO A 56 -10.75 10.51 1.47
N VAL A 57 -9.90 10.82 2.46
CA VAL A 57 -8.47 11.07 2.23
C VAL A 57 -7.77 9.83 1.66
N ILE A 58 -8.07 8.64 2.19
CA ILE A 58 -7.48 7.39 1.69
C ILE A 58 -7.97 7.08 0.26
N ALA A 59 -9.25 7.31 -0.01
CA ALA A 59 -9.85 7.12 -1.32
C ALA A 59 -9.23 8.09 -2.34
N HIS A 60 -9.06 9.35 -1.95
CA HIS A 60 -8.38 10.38 -2.74
C HIS A 60 -6.97 9.96 -3.12
N ILE A 61 -6.13 9.57 -2.14
CA ILE A 61 -4.76 9.11 -2.39
C ILE A 61 -4.74 7.90 -3.33
N LEU A 62 -5.65 6.93 -3.16
CA LEU A 62 -5.74 5.77 -4.04
C LEU A 62 -6.09 6.19 -5.49
N ASN A 63 -7.06 7.09 -5.65
CA ASN A 63 -7.47 7.61 -6.95
C ASN A 63 -6.33 8.38 -7.62
N GLN A 64 -5.62 9.23 -6.88
CA GLN A 64 -4.52 10.03 -7.42
C GLN A 64 -3.31 9.19 -7.77
N ARG A 65 -2.97 8.18 -6.96
CA ARG A 65 -1.92 7.22 -7.32
C ARG A 65 -2.23 6.50 -8.63
N HIS A 66 -3.48 6.06 -8.81
CA HIS A 66 -3.92 5.42 -10.05
C HIS A 66 -3.87 6.40 -11.23
N HIS A 67 -4.33 7.64 -11.05
CA HIS A 67 -4.30 8.66 -12.09
C HIS A 67 -2.86 8.99 -12.52
N VAL A 68 -1.98 9.28 -11.56
CA VAL A 68 -0.54 9.53 -11.82
C VAL A 68 0.09 8.32 -12.51
N ARG A 69 -0.25 7.09 -12.12
CA ARG A 69 0.25 5.89 -12.80
C ARG A 69 -0.15 5.85 -14.29
N LEU A 70 -1.39 6.22 -14.62
CA LEU A 70 -1.85 6.31 -16.01
C LEU A 70 -1.15 7.44 -16.77
N MET A 71 -0.96 8.59 -16.11
CA MET A 71 -0.20 9.72 -16.66
C MET A 71 1.25 9.33 -16.96
N LEU A 72 1.93 8.61 -16.07
CA LEU A 72 3.31 8.19 -16.25
C LEU A 72 3.51 7.29 -17.47
N MET A 73 2.55 6.41 -17.77
CA MET A 73 2.61 5.60 -18.99
C MET A 73 2.60 6.48 -20.24
N SER A 74 1.75 7.51 -20.28
CA SER A 74 1.68 8.44 -21.41
C SER A 74 2.87 9.42 -21.45
N ALA A 75 3.34 9.85 -20.28
CA ALA A 75 4.50 10.72 -20.14
C ALA A 75 5.77 10.06 -20.68
N GLN A 76 5.94 8.76 -20.42
CA GLN A 76 7.05 7.97 -20.94
C GLN A 76 7.00 7.85 -22.46
N GLU A 77 5.83 7.62 -23.06
CA GLU A 77 5.68 7.59 -24.51
C GLU A 77 6.00 8.95 -25.14
N LEU A 78 5.54 10.06 -24.56
CA LEU A 78 5.91 11.41 -25.01
C LEU A 78 7.42 11.64 -24.99
N ALA A 79 8.09 11.26 -23.89
CA ALA A 79 9.54 11.39 -23.78
C ALA A 79 10.28 10.57 -24.86
N MET A 80 9.74 9.43 -25.28
CA MET A 80 10.30 8.61 -26.36
C MET A 80 10.03 9.19 -27.76
N LEU A 81 8.89 9.83 -27.97
CA LEU A 81 8.51 10.47 -29.24
C LEU A 81 9.23 11.82 -29.46
N TRP A 82 9.67 12.47 -28.39
CA TRP A 82 10.35 13.76 -28.43
C TRP A 82 11.49 13.89 -29.47
N PRO A 83 12.46 12.95 -29.55
CA PRO A 83 13.58 13.07 -30.48
C PRO A 83 13.15 12.95 -31.95
N GLN A 84 12.03 12.29 -32.23
CA GLN A 84 11.51 12.11 -33.58
C GLN A 84 10.93 13.42 -34.09
N GLN A 85 10.11 14.09 -33.27
CA GLN A 85 9.54 15.39 -33.58
C GLN A 85 10.62 16.46 -33.82
N HIS A 86 11.70 16.45 -33.02
CA HIS A 86 12.81 17.39 -33.19
C HIS A 86 13.53 17.19 -34.52
N ARG A 87 13.73 15.96 -34.97
CA ARG A 87 14.34 15.69 -36.28
C ARG A 87 13.50 16.20 -37.45
N HIS A 88 12.18 16.20 -37.32
CA HIS A 88 11.28 16.76 -38.34
C HIS A 88 11.28 18.30 -38.34
N SER A 89 11.49 18.93 -37.18
CA SER A 89 11.53 20.40 -37.03
C SER A 89 12.91 21.01 -37.39
N ASP A 90 14.01 20.36 -36.99
CA ASP A 90 15.40 20.80 -37.23
C ASP A 90 15.77 20.89 -38.71
N GLY A 91 15.04 20.19 -39.59
CA GLY A 91 15.16 20.37 -41.04
C GLY A 91 14.80 21.77 -41.53
N LYS A 92 14.14 22.59 -40.69
CA LYS A 92 13.54 23.88 -41.08
C LYS A 92 14.12 25.11 -40.35
N ALA A 93 14.80 24.96 -39.21
CA ALA A 93 15.30 26.10 -38.42
C ALA A 93 16.72 25.85 -37.87
N ARG A 94 17.74 26.47 -38.49
CA ARG A 94 19.16 26.27 -38.14
C ARG A 94 19.77 27.37 -37.26
N SER A 95 18.98 28.18 -36.53
CA SER A 95 19.50 29.45 -35.97
C SER A 95 19.43 29.67 -34.45
N GLU A 96 18.89 28.77 -33.62
CA GLU A 96 18.65 29.10 -32.20
C GLU A 96 19.27 28.06 -31.25
N GLY A 97 20.60 28.11 -31.09
CA GLY A 97 21.34 27.19 -30.21
C GLY A 97 21.11 27.39 -28.71
N GLY A 98 20.39 28.45 -28.30
CA GLY A 98 20.07 28.74 -26.89
C GLY A 98 18.82 28.00 -26.41
N GLU A 99 17.72 28.08 -27.16
CA GLU A 99 16.43 27.50 -26.77
C GLU A 99 16.46 25.97 -26.71
N ASN A 100 17.27 25.34 -27.57
CA ASN A 100 17.46 23.89 -27.56
C ASN A 100 18.07 23.37 -26.25
N HIS A 101 18.88 24.17 -25.54
CA HIS A 101 19.50 23.73 -24.29
C HIS A 101 18.50 23.69 -23.13
N ASP A 102 17.67 24.73 -23.01
CA ASP A 102 16.64 24.83 -21.96
C ASP A 102 15.60 23.70 -22.11
N VAL A 103 15.26 23.37 -23.34
CA VAL A 103 14.32 22.30 -23.65
C VAL A 103 14.91 20.91 -23.41
N GLU A 104 16.19 20.69 -23.73
CA GLU A 104 16.89 19.46 -23.38
C GLU A 104 17.02 19.28 -21.86
N GLU A 105 17.23 20.37 -21.12
CA GLU A 105 17.22 20.35 -19.66
C GLU A 105 15.83 20.02 -19.10
N ALA A 106 14.78 20.62 -19.66
CA ALA A 106 13.39 20.32 -19.30
C ALA A 106 13.06 18.84 -19.52
N LEU A 107 13.52 18.24 -20.62
CA LEU A 107 13.34 16.81 -20.90
C LEU A 107 14.08 15.92 -19.88
N LYS A 108 15.31 16.28 -19.50
CA LYS A 108 16.05 15.57 -18.45
C LYS A 108 15.33 15.63 -17.11
N ARG A 109 14.81 16.80 -16.74
CA ARG A 109 14.00 16.97 -15.52
C ARG A 109 12.72 16.13 -15.59
N TYR A 110 12.05 16.11 -16.74
CA TYR A 110 10.86 15.31 -16.98
C TYR A 110 11.12 13.81 -16.83
N GLN A 111 12.19 13.29 -17.44
CA GLN A 111 12.58 11.89 -17.29
C GLN A 111 12.95 11.53 -15.85
N ALA A 112 13.70 12.41 -15.17
CA ALA A 112 14.06 12.21 -13.77
C ALA A 112 12.82 12.20 -12.85
N LEU A 113 11.82 13.04 -13.14
CA LEU A 113 10.54 13.05 -12.43
C LEU A 113 9.78 11.73 -12.67
N ILE A 114 9.68 11.28 -13.91
CA ILE A 114 9.05 9.99 -14.27
C ILE A 114 9.68 8.84 -13.48
N ASP A 115 11.02 8.75 -13.47
CA ASP A 115 11.75 7.68 -12.77
C ASP A 115 11.52 7.77 -11.26
N THR A 116 11.55 8.98 -10.69
CA THR A 116 11.28 9.22 -9.27
C THR A 116 9.86 8.77 -8.91
N LEU A 117 8.86 9.16 -9.69
CA LEU A 117 7.47 8.79 -9.43
C LEU A 117 7.23 7.28 -9.60
N TYR A 118 7.85 6.62 -10.59
CA TYR A 118 7.79 5.16 -10.70
C TYR A 118 8.40 4.44 -9.51
N THR A 119 9.55 4.90 -9.01
CA THR A 119 10.16 4.31 -7.80
C THR A 119 9.28 4.56 -6.58
N ARG A 120 8.66 5.73 -6.48
CA ARG A 120 7.76 6.09 -5.38
C ARG A 120 6.45 5.32 -5.40
N LEU A 121 5.86 5.09 -6.57
CA LEU A 121 4.66 4.25 -6.72
C LEU A 121 4.95 2.78 -6.37
N LYS A 122 6.16 2.28 -6.64
CA LYS A 122 6.60 0.92 -6.25
C LYS A 122 6.90 0.79 -4.76
N ASP A 123 7.23 1.90 -4.08
CA ASP A 123 7.51 1.88 -2.66
C ASP A 123 6.22 1.83 -1.83
N ALA A 124 5.87 0.64 -1.36
CA ALA A 124 4.76 0.42 -0.46
C ALA A 124 5.11 0.67 1.03
N LYS A 125 6.39 0.84 1.37
CA LYS A 125 6.86 0.86 2.77
C LYS A 125 6.82 2.25 3.39
N THR A 126 7.23 3.27 2.64
CA THR A 126 7.29 4.64 3.15
C THR A 126 5.89 5.26 3.17
N PRO A 127 5.47 5.87 4.30
CA PRO A 127 4.13 6.45 4.40
C PRO A 127 3.93 7.54 3.34
N VAL A 128 2.71 7.64 2.85
CA VAL A 128 2.28 8.60 1.81
C VAL A 128 1.58 9.78 2.46
N SER A 129 1.82 11.01 1.99
CA SER A 129 1.01 12.18 2.36
C SER A 129 -0.14 12.40 1.39
N ALA A 130 -1.19 13.09 1.83
CA ALA A 130 -2.39 13.33 1.03
C ALA A 130 -2.07 14.03 -0.30
N ASP A 131 -1.29 15.12 -0.21
CA ASP A 131 -1.07 16.02 -1.35
C ASP A 131 0.09 15.60 -2.26
N GLU A 132 0.81 14.51 -1.91
CA GLU A 132 2.05 14.12 -2.61
C GLU A 132 1.83 13.85 -4.10
N PHE A 133 0.70 13.20 -4.42
CA PHE A 133 0.38 12.81 -5.77
C PHE A 133 -0.32 13.91 -6.56
N ASP A 134 -0.99 14.85 -5.88
CA ASP A 134 -1.52 16.08 -6.50
C ASP A 134 -0.36 16.97 -6.96
N ASP A 135 0.63 17.19 -6.09
CA ASP A 135 1.84 17.95 -6.44
C ASP A 135 2.59 17.31 -7.62
N ALA A 136 2.61 15.97 -7.68
CA ALA A 136 3.24 15.22 -8.76
C ALA A 136 2.48 15.37 -10.09
N GLU A 137 1.15 15.33 -10.06
CA GLU A 137 0.28 15.57 -11.22
C GLU A 137 0.53 16.98 -11.79
N ASP A 138 0.54 18.00 -10.93
CA ASP A 138 0.77 19.39 -11.32
C ASP A 138 2.17 19.61 -11.91
N GLN A 139 3.20 18.98 -11.32
CA GLN A 139 4.56 19.01 -11.85
C GLN A 139 4.65 18.35 -13.23
N LEU A 140 4.02 17.17 -13.41
CA LEU A 140 3.97 16.51 -14.70
C LEU A 140 3.30 17.40 -15.75
N ARG A 141 2.12 17.96 -15.44
CA ARG A 141 1.40 18.89 -16.33
C ARG A 141 2.23 20.09 -16.72
N THR A 142 2.90 20.72 -15.76
CA THR A 142 3.72 21.92 -15.99
C THR A 142 4.90 21.61 -16.92
N LEU A 143 5.58 20.49 -16.69
CA LEU A 143 6.68 20.07 -17.55
C LEU A 143 6.20 19.67 -18.96
N THR A 144 5.08 18.95 -19.07
CA THR A 144 4.48 18.62 -20.36
C THR A 144 4.08 19.87 -21.14
N ALA A 145 3.51 20.89 -20.47
CA ALA A 145 3.15 22.15 -21.10
C ALA A 145 4.38 22.94 -21.57
N THR A 146 5.50 22.82 -20.86
CA THR A 146 6.79 23.42 -21.25
C THR A 146 7.40 22.71 -22.46
N LEU A 147 7.30 21.38 -22.52
CA LEU A 147 7.80 20.58 -23.64
C LEU A 147 6.92 20.74 -24.90
N TYR A 148 5.60 20.73 -24.75
CA TYR A 148 4.65 20.75 -25.87
C TYR A 148 3.73 21.98 -25.83
N PRO A 149 4.26 23.21 -25.92
CA PRO A 149 3.46 24.43 -25.78
C PRO A 149 2.39 24.55 -26.88
N SER A 150 2.67 24.07 -28.09
CA SER A 150 1.73 24.12 -29.23
C SER A 150 0.49 23.24 -29.08
N LEU A 151 0.53 22.25 -28.18
CA LEU A 151 -0.56 21.33 -27.90
C LEU A 151 -1.23 21.63 -26.56
N CYS A 152 -0.45 22.10 -25.58
CA CYS A 152 -0.91 22.24 -24.20
C CYS A 152 -1.34 23.67 -23.82
N LEU A 153 -0.85 24.69 -24.52
CA LEU A 153 -1.17 26.10 -24.22
C LEU A 153 -2.22 26.61 -25.21
N HIS A 154 -3.32 27.13 -24.67
CA HIS A 154 -4.36 27.78 -25.44
C HIS A 154 -4.68 29.17 -24.88
N ALA A 155 -4.99 30.12 -25.75
CA ALA A 155 -5.23 31.52 -25.38
C ALA A 155 -6.43 31.70 -24.42
N ASN A 156 -7.39 30.76 -24.46
CA ASN A 156 -8.61 30.79 -23.66
C ASN A 156 -8.52 29.96 -22.36
N GLY A 157 -7.33 29.48 -21.98
CA GLY A 157 -7.11 28.69 -20.76
C GLY A 157 -6.96 27.18 -20.99
N PRO A 158 -6.77 26.39 -19.91
CA PRO A 158 -6.45 24.97 -19.99
C PRO A 158 -7.62 24.10 -20.48
N GLU A 159 -8.86 24.43 -20.11
CA GLU A 159 -10.05 23.69 -20.57
C GLU A 159 -10.22 23.76 -22.09
N ALA A 160 -10.01 24.95 -22.66
CA ALA A 160 -10.05 25.14 -24.11
C ALA A 160 -8.91 24.39 -24.84
N ALA A 161 -7.75 24.22 -24.18
CA ALA A 161 -6.68 23.40 -24.72
C ALA A 161 -7.09 21.92 -24.79
N VAL A 162 -7.78 21.42 -23.75
CA VAL A 162 -8.32 20.06 -23.74
C VAL A 162 -9.34 19.89 -24.86
N GLU A 163 -10.34 20.77 -24.99
CA GLU A 163 -11.34 20.69 -26.08
C GLU A 163 -10.70 20.67 -27.47
N GLU A 164 -9.67 21.49 -27.70
CA GLU A 164 -8.94 21.51 -28.97
C GLU A 164 -8.18 20.19 -29.22
N LEU A 165 -7.63 19.55 -28.18
CA LEU A 165 -7.01 18.22 -28.31
C LEU A 165 -8.03 17.14 -28.67
N TYR A 166 -9.23 17.18 -28.08
CA TYR A 166 -10.33 16.30 -28.46
C TYR A 166 -10.69 16.49 -29.93
N ARG A 167 -10.89 17.74 -30.36
CA ARG A 167 -11.20 18.08 -31.76
C ARG A 167 -10.13 17.57 -32.71
N ARG A 168 -8.85 17.81 -32.41
CA ARG A 168 -7.71 17.34 -33.25
C ARG A 168 -7.60 15.83 -33.30
N HIS A 169 -7.93 15.12 -32.22
CA HIS A 169 -7.88 13.66 -32.22
C HIS A 169 -8.96 13.09 -33.16
N GLU A 170 -10.14 13.71 -33.21
CA GLU A 170 -11.25 13.29 -34.06
C GLU A 170 -11.03 13.61 -35.55
N ASP A 171 -10.10 14.50 -35.89
CA ASP A 171 -9.77 14.85 -37.27
C ASP A 171 -9.13 13.64 -38.01
N PRO A 172 -9.79 13.07 -39.05
CA PRO A 172 -9.33 11.85 -39.72
C PRO A 172 -8.07 12.07 -40.58
N ASP A 173 -7.85 13.30 -41.03
CA ASP A 173 -6.74 13.67 -41.91
C ASP A 173 -5.41 13.90 -41.16
N LEU A 174 -5.42 13.79 -39.83
CA LEU A 174 -4.23 13.96 -39.01
C LEU A 174 -3.28 12.76 -39.15
N ASP A 175 -1.99 13.05 -39.27
CA ASP A 175 -0.92 12.06 -39.28
C ASP A 175 -0.92 11.19 -38.00
N GLU A 176 -0.57 9.92 -38.11
CA GLU A 176 -0.66 8.96 -37.01
C GLU A 176 0.27 9.32 -35.84
N ASP A 177 1.49 9.79 -36.11
CA ASP A 177 2.44 10.18 -35.07
C ASP A 177 1.95 11.42 -34.31
N THR A 178 1.36 12.37 -35.05
CA THR A 178 0.76 13.57 -34.44
C THR A 178 -0.49 13.23 -33.63
N ARG A 179 -1.32 12.31 -34.11
CA ARG A 179 -2.50 11.81 -33.39
C ARG A 179 -2.10 11.13 -32.08
N LEU A 180 -1.00 10.38 -32.08
CA LEU A 180 -0.47 9.73 -30.88
C LEU A 180 0.03 10.75 -29.85
N LEU A 181 0.74 11.81 -30.29
CA LEU A 181 1.13 12.92 -29.41
C LEU A 181 -0.09 13.60 -28.79
N VAL A 182 -1.11 13.92 -29.60
CA VAL A 182 -2.38 14.52 -29.12
C VAL A 182 -3.06 13.63 -28.08
N TYR A 183 -3.09 12.32 -28.32
CA TYR A 183 -3.64 11.35 -27.36
C TYR A 183 -2.91 11.41 -26.02
N HIS A 184 -1.58 11.34 -26.00
CA HIS A 184 -0.83 11.35 -24.75
C HIS A 184 -0.89 12.70 -24.03
N CYS A 185 -0.89 13.82 -24.75
CA CYS A 185 -1.10 15.15 -24.17
C CYS A 185 -2.50 15.27 -23.54
N ARG A 186 -3.53 14.72 -24.18
CA ARG A 186 -4.90 14.67 -23.63
C ARG A 186 -4.93 13.92 -22.30
N VAL A 187 -4.27 12.75 -22.19
CA VAL A 187 -4.20 11.98 -20.93
C VAL A 187 -3.62 12.81 -19.77
N LEU A 188 -2.66 13.68 -20.07
CA LEU A 188 -1.97 14.47 -19.05
C LEU A 188 -2.73 15.74 -18.65
N LEU A 189 -3.43 16.37 -19.59
CA LEU A 189 -4.10 17.66 -19.37
C LEU A 189 -5.52 17.53 -18.88
N ASP A 190 -6.23 16.45 -19.24
CA ASP A 190 -7.63 16.24 -18.88
C ASP A 190 -7.76 15.67 -17.45
N PRO A 191 -8.28 16.45 -16.47
CA PRO A 191 -8.43 15.99 -15.09
C PRO A 191 -9.49 14.89 -14.94
N GLU A 192 -10.45 14.84 -15.86
CA GLU A 192 -11.56 13.89 -15.88
C GLU A 192 -11.22 12.64 -16.72
N TRP A 193 -9.99 12.54 -17.23
CA TRP A 193 -9.55 11.38 -17.98
C TRP A 193 -9.68 10.09 -17.15
N LYS A 194 -10.54 9.18 -17.62
CA LYS A 194 -10.88 7.92 -16.94
C LYS A 194 -11.45 8.14 -15.53
N ALA A 195 -12.26 9.17 -15.33
CA ALA A 195 -12.97 9.39 -14.07
C ALA A 195 -13.83 8.17 -13.65
N ASP A 196 -14.36 7.40 -14.60
CA ASP A 196 -15.15 6.18 -14.35
C ASP A 196 -14.39 5.09 -13.57
N GLU A 197 -13.06 5.10 -13.64
CA GLU A 197 -12.17 4.17 -12.94
C GLU A 197 -11.98 4.52 -11.45
N ARG A 198 -12.25 5.79 -11.08
CA ARG A 198 -12.04 6.33 -9.73
C ARG A 198 -13.19 5.95 -8.80
N ILE A 199 -12.87 5.74 -7.52
CA ILE A 199 -13.88 5.50 -6.48
C ILE A 199 -14.32 6.86 -5.94
N LYS A 200 -15.63 7.14 -5.94
CA LYS A 200 -16.16 8.35 -5.32
C LYS A 200 -15.80 8.40 -3.83
N GLU A 201 -15.18 9.49 -3.41
CA GLU A 201 -14.64 9.65 -2.05
C GLU A 201 -15.75 9.61 -0.98
N ASP A 202 -16.93 10.15 -1.29
CA ASP A 202 -18.10 10.17 -0.40
C ASP A 202 -18.77 8.79 -0.24
N GLU A 203 -18.70 7.96 -1.27
CA GLU A 203 -19.31 6.63 -1.27
C GLU A 203 -18.31 5.54 -0.86
N ALA A 204 -17.05 5.89 -0.64
CA ALA A 204 -15.99 4.96 -0.27
C ALA A 204 -16.17 4.43 1.17
N ALA A 205 -15.72 3.21 1.39
CA ALA A 205 -15.55 2.63 2.72
C ALA A 205 -14.25 1.83 2.79
N LEU A 206 -13.66 1.76 3.98
CA LEU A 206 -12.59 0.83 4.26
C LEU A 206 -13.16 -0.54 4.60
N TRP A 207 -12.64 -1.58 3.98
CA TRP A 207 -13.02 -2.96 4.19
C TRP A 207 -11.90 -3.71 4.88
N PHE A 208 -12.24 -4.35 6.00
CA PHE A 208 -11.33 -5.20 6.76
C PHE A 208 -11.99 -6.57 6.96
N CYS A 209 -11.28 -7.64 6.57
CA CYS A 209 -11.76 -9.02 6.67
C CYS A 209 -13.19 -9.23 6.11
N GLY A 210 -13.51 -8.59 4.97
CA GLY A 210 -14.80 -8.74 4.30
C GLY A 210 -15.96 -7.96 4.92
N LYS A 211 -15.70 -7.06 5.88
CA LYS A 211 -16.70 -6.16 6.48
C LYS A 211 -16.27 -4.70 6.33
N PRO A 212 -17.21 -3.77 6.08
CA PRO A 212 -16.91 -2.34 6.12
C PRO A 212 -16.55 -1.94 7.56
N MET A 213 -15.56 -1.07 7.69
CA MET A 213 -15.10 -0.54 8.97
C MET A 213 -15.92 0.69 9.35
N GLU A 214 -16.32 0.79 10.62
CA GLU A 214 -17.13 1.90 11.13
C GLU A 214 -16.63 2.37 12.50
N GLY A 215 -16.79 3.67 12.80
CA GLY A 215 -16.35 4.29 14.05
C GLY A 215 -14.88 4.70 13.98
N THR A 216 -14.07 4.19 14.90
CA THR A 216 -12.69 4.64 15.12
C THR A 216 -11.69 3.50 14.90
N LEU A 217 -10.49 3.80 14.41
CA LEU A 217 -9.43 2.78 14.20
C LEU A 217 -9.10 1.97 15.45
N ALA A 218 -9.20 2.57 16.64
CA ALA A 218 -9.01 1.88 17.92
C ALA A 218 -9.92 0.65 18.13
N LYS A 219 -11.12 0.62 17.52
CA LYS A 219 -12.04 -0.53 17.60
C LYS A 219 -11.46 -1.78 16.93
N TYR A 220 -10.62 -1.59 15.92
CA TYR A 220 -10.02 -2.66 15.11
C TYR A 220 -8.58 -2.96 15.52
N CYS A 221 -7.82 -1.94 15.93
CA CYS A 221 -6.41 -2.07 16.32
C CYS A 221 -6.20 -2.34 17.82
N GLY A 222 -7.23 -2.11 18.64
CA GLY A 222 -7.13 -2.13 20.09
C GLY A 222 -6.27 -0.97 20.63
N ARG A 223 -5.56 -1.21 21.74
CA ARG A 223 -4.67 -0.23 22.39
C ARG A 223 -3.23 -0.25 21.87
N ASN A 224 -2.94 -1.03 20.83
CA ASN A 224 -1.58 -1.21 20.37
C ASN A 224 -1.22 -0.16 19.31
N GLU A 225 -0.31 0.74 19.70
CA GLU A 225 0.15 1.83 18.86
C GLU A 225 1.12 1.41 17.75
N LYS A 226 1.50 0.13 17.63
CA LYS A 226 2.36 -0.38 16.54
C LYS A 226 1.63 -1.38 15.63
N CYS A 227 0.30 -1.35 15.66
CA CYS A 227 -0.50 -2.22 14.79
C CYS A 227 -0.35 -1.82 13.32
N LYS A 228 -0.24 -2.85 12.46
CA LYS A 228 -0.31 -2.75 11.02
C LYS A 228 -1.63 -3.39 10.58
N VAL A 229 -2.53 -2.61 9.98
CA VAL A 229 -3.84 -3.10 9.52
C VAL A 229 -3.88 -3.04 8.00
N ILE A 230 -4.24 -4.16 7.37
CA ILE A 230 -4.38 -4.24 5.92
C ILE A 230 -5.85 -4.06 5.57
N VAL A 231 -6.16 -3.00 4.83
CA VAL A 231 -7.52 -2.61 4.45
C VAL A 231 -7.65 -2.51 2.93
N LYS A 232 -8.87 -2.63 2.43
CA LYS A 232 -9.22 -2.39 1.03
C LYS A 232 -10.19 -1.23 0.93
N VAL A 233 -10.04 -0.37 -0.08
CA VAL A 233 -11.02 0.69 -0.36
C VAL A 233 -12.02 0.15 -1.37
N ALA A 234 -13.31 0.20 -1.07
CA ALA A 234 -14.36 -0.14 -2.03
C ALA A 234 -15.65 0.65 -1.71
N PRO A 235 -16.58 0.79 -2.67
CA PRO A 235 -17.85 1.45 -2.42
C PRO A 235 -18.61 0.84 -1.24
N ARG A 236 -19.17 1.67 -0.37
CA ARG A 236 -19.89 1.26 0.85
C ARG A 236 -21.12 0.42 0.54
N LYS A 237 -21.87 0.78 -0.52
CA LYS A 237 -23.09 0.11 -0.97
C LYS A 237 -22.82 -0.98 -2.05
N GLY A 238 -21.58 -1.45 -2.16
CA GLY A 238 -21.17 -2.45 -3.15
C GLY A 238 -21.04 -3.88 -2.59
N PRO A 239 -20.76 -4.87 -3.46
CA PRO A 239 -20.33 -6.19 -3.01
C PRO A 239 -19.02 -6.08 -2.24
N ALA A 240 -18.83 -6.96 -1.26
CA ALA A 240 -17.57 -7.03 -0.53
C ALA A 240 -16.41 -7.22 -1.53
N PRO A 241 -15.32 -6.45 -1.38
CA PRO A 241 -14.17 -6.60 -2.27
C PRO A 241 -13.67 -8.03 -2.20
N SER A 242 -13.27 -8.56 -3.36
CA SER A 242 -12.77 -9.92 -3.46
C SER A 242 -11.70 -10.15 -2.40
N CYS A 243 -11.87 -11.18 -1.57
CA CYS A 243 -10.80 -11.64 -0.71
C CYS A 243 -9.60 -12.05 -1.57
N GLU A 244 -8.40 -12.11 -0.97
CA GLU A 244 -7.23 -12.69 -1.65
C GLU A 244 -7.64 -14.00 -2.35
N PRO A 245 -7.12 -14.28 -3.57
CA PRO A 245 -7.47 -15.47 -4.32
C PRO A 245 -7.40 -16.69 -3.41
N ARG A 246 -8.49 -17.45 -3.33
CA ARG A 246 -8.58 -18.63 -2.47
C ARG A 246 -7.37 -19.51 -2.80
N MET A 247 -6.46 -19.67 -1.84
CA MET A 247 -5.19 -20.36 -2.01
C MET A 247 -5.45 -21.70 -2.71
N ARG A 248 -4.80 -21.94 -3.84
CA ARG A 248 -5.01 -23.17 -4.61
C ARG A 248 -4.62 -24.38 -3.75
N TYR A 249 -5.23 -25.53 -4.03
CA TYR A 249 -4.97 -26.75 -3.26
C TYR A 249 -3.48 -27.14 -3.28
N GLU A 250 -2.79 -26.88 -4.40
CA GLU A 250 -1.36 -27.15 -4.55
C GLU A 250 -0.50 -26.27 -3.62
N ASP A 251 -0.82 -24.98 -3.53
CA ASP A 251 -0.14 -24.02 -2.64
C ASP A 251 -0.37 -24.36 -1.17
N GLN A 252 -1.61 -24.74 -0.81
CA GLN A 252 -1.93 -25.21 0.55
C GLN A 252 -1.12 -26.45 0.91
N ARG A 253 -0.98 -27.40 -0.02
CA ARG A 253 -0.20 -28.63 0.20
C ARG A 253 1.29 -28.34 0.29
N ALA A 254 1.81 -27.41 -0.49
CA ALA A 254 3.21 -26.95 -0.39
C ALA A 254 3.48 -26.28 0.96
N LEU A 255 2.59 -25.39 1.39
CA LEU A 255 2.67 -24.73 2.70
C LEU A 255 2.64 -25.76 3.85
N TYR A 256 1.72 -26.72 3.79
CA TYR A 256 1.62 -27.78 4.80
C TYR A 256 2.90 -28.62 4.89
N ARG A 257 3.46 -29.02 3.73
CA ARG A 257 4.75 -29.75 3.70
C ARG A 257 5.87 -28.92 4.31
N ALA A 258 5.97 -27.64 3.97
CA ALA A 258 6.99 -26.75 4.54
C ALA A 258 6.84 -26.60 6.06
N MET A 259 5.60 -26.52 6.57
CA MET A 259 5.33 -26.49 8.01
C MET A 259 5.70 -27.82 8.70
N CYS A 260 5.41 -28.96 8.08
CA CYS A 260 5.83 -30.27 8.59
C CYS A 260 7.36 -30.39 8.66
N GLN A 261 8.06 -30.06 7.57
CA GLN A 261 9.53 -30.07 7.52
C GLN A 261 10.14 -29.15 8.58
N ARG A 262 9.57 -27.95 8.75
CA ARG A 262 10.03 -27.01 9.77
C ARG A 262 9.83 -27.56 11.18
N ARG A 263 8.71 -28.25 11.44
CA ARG A 263 8.42 -28.89 12.73
C ARG A 263 9.35 -30.08 13.00
N GLU A 264 9.67 -30.88 11.99
CA GLU A 264 10.65 -31.98 12.08
C GLU A 264 12.05 -31.44 12.36
N ALA A 265 12.48 -30.39 11.67
CA ALA A 265 13.76 -29.73 11.92
C ALA A 265 13.87 -29.17 13.35
N TYR A 266 12.80 -28.55 13.87
CA TYR A 266 12.78 -28.12 15.27
C TYR A 266 12.90 -29.29 16.25
N LYS A 267 12.23 -30.40 15.97
CA LYS A 267 12.31 -31.60 16.80
C LYS A 267 13.72 -32.21 16.78
N GLU A 268 14.36 -32.28 15.61
CA GLU A 268 15.73 -32.78 15.49
C GLU A 268 16.73 -31.90 16.27
N LEU A 269 16.55 -30.57 16.24
CA LEU A 269 17.34 -29.64 17.03
C LEU A 269 17.12 -29.85 18.53
N GLU A 270 15.88 -30.01 18.98
CA GLU A 270 15.55 -30.33 20.37
C GLU A 270 16.19 -31.66 20.81
N ASP A 271 16.09 -32.71 19.97
CA ASP A 271 16.69 -34.02 20.23
C ASP A 271 18.23 -33.97 20.22
N ALA A 272 18.84 -33.12 19.40
CA ALA A 272 20.28 -32.87 19.41
C ALA A 272 20.72 -32.13 20.68
N GLU A 273 20.02 -31.06 21.08
CA GLU A 273 20.28 -30.36 22.33
C GLU A 273 20.15 -31.27 23.55
N LEU A 274 19.11 -32.13 23.57
CA LEU A 274 18.92 -33.10 24.64
C LEU A 274 20.06 -34.12 24.68
N ARG A 275 20.50 -34.64 23.52
CA ARG A 275 21.66 -35.54 23.42
C ARG A 275 22.93 -34.88 23.92
N ASP A 276 23.20 -33.64 23.54
CA ASP A 276 24.36 -32.90 23.99
C ASP A 276 24.33 -32.65 25.50
N ARG A 277 23.17 -32.32 26.07
CA ARG A 277 23.01 -32.20 27.54
C ARG A 277 23.28 -33.53 28.24
N VAL A 278 22.79 -34.65 27.72
CA VAL A 278 23.05 -36.00 28.29
C VAL A 278 24.55 -36.34 28.21
N VAL A 279 25.21 -36.05 27.09
CA VAL A 279 26.67 -36.28 26.94
C VAL A 279 27.48 -35.36 27.87
N GLN A 280 27.06 -34.12 28.06
CA GLN A 280 27.69 -33.22 29.04
C GLN A 280 27.49 -33.69 30.47
N GLN A 281 26.30 -34.19 30.81
CA GLN A 281 26.04 -34.79 32.12
C GLN A 281 26.87 -36.04 32.36
N SER A 282 26.99 -36.94 31.37
CA SER A 282 27.81 -38.16 31.51
C SER A 282 29.30 -37.84 31.61
N ARG A 283 29.82 -36.91 30.81
CA ARG A 283 31.21 -36.43 30.91
C ARG A 283 31.49 -35.67 32.21
N GLY A 284 30.51 -34.92 32.71
CA GLY A 284 30.55 -34.27 34.02
C GLY A 284 30.57 -35.30 35.16
N ALA A 285 29.79 -36.37 35.04
CA ALA A 285 29.75 -37.48 35.99
C ALA A 285 31.06 -38.29 35.98
N ASP A 286 31.65 -38.56 34.82
CA ASP A 286 32.96 -39.21 34.70
C ASP A 286 34.09 -38.34 35.28
N ARG A 287 34.00 -37.01 35.11
CA ARG A 287 34.96 -36.07 35.71
C ARG A 287 34.81 -35.99 37.24
N LEU A 288 33.62 -36.21 37.79
CA LEU A 288 33.40 -36.37 39.23
C LEU A 288 33.90 -37.73 39.75
N LEU A 289 33.80 -38.80 38.97
CA LEU A 289 34.31 -40.13 39.33
C LEU A 289 35.85 -40.18 39.33
N LEU A 290 36.52 -39.53 38.38
CA LEU A 290 37.99 -39.39 38.36
C LEU A 290 38.54 -38.45 39.43
N SER A 291 37.73 -37.50 39.92
CA SER A 291 38.07 -36.67 41.10
C SER A 291 37.85 -37.42 42.42
N ALA A 292 36.91 -38.36 42.48
CA ALA A 292 36.59 -39.11 43.68
C ALA A 292 37.57 -40.26 43.95
N THR A 293 38.25 -40.78 42.93
CA THR A 293 39.28 -41.83 43.11
C THR A 293 40.63 -41.28 43.55
N ALA A 294 40.89 -39.97 43.39
CA ALA A 294 42.04 -39.29 43.99
C ALA A 294 41.81 -38.90 45.47
N ALA A 295 40.57 -38.95 45.96
CA ALA A 295 40.20 -38.72 47.36
C ALA A 295 39.69 -40.03 47.97
N ALA A 296 40.64 -40.92 48.29
CA ALA A 296 40.36 -42.16 49.00
C ALA A 296 39.54 -41.93 50.29
N GLY A 297 38.53 -42.77 50.51
CA GLY A 297 38.00 -43.05 51.85
C GLY A 297 36.78 -42.27 52.30
N SER A 298 35.65 -42.36 51.60
CA SER A 298 34.33 -42.20 52.25
C SER A 298 33.22 -42.81 51.39
N ARG A 299 32.54 -43.84 51.89
CA ARG A 299 31.26 -44.30 51.33
C ARG A 299 30.21 -43.23 51.63
N SER A 300 29.96 -42.34 50.68
CA SER A 300 28.77 -41.50 50.68
C SER A 300 27.91 -41.84 49.48
N THR A 301 26.82 -42.57 49.72
CA THR A 301 25.72 -42.72 48.77
C THR A 301 25.11 -41.35 48.52
N VAL A 302 25.41 -40.73 47.38
CA VAL A 302 24.73 -39.52 46.94
C VAL A 302 23.33 -39.94 46.46
N ALA A 303 22.37 -39.92 47.37
CA ALA A 303 20.97 -39.99 47.03
C ALA A 303 20.59 -38.68 46.30
N LEU A 304 20.22 -38.80 45.03
CA LEU A 304 19.59 -37.70 44.29
C LEU A 304 18.26 -37.38 44.97
N ARG A 305 18.19 -36.24 45.67
CA ARG A 305 16.93 -35.73 46.26
C ARG A 305 16.00 -35.30 45.13
N THR A 306 15.01 -36.13 44.84
CA THR A 306 13.93 -35.86 43.88
C THR A 306 12.71 -35.17 44.51
N ASP A 307 12.76 -34.82 45.80
CA ASP A 307 11.64 -34.31 46.59
C ASP A 307 11.08 -32.95 46.13
N GLY A 308 11.64 -32.33 45.09
CA GLY A 308 11.18 -31.06 44.51
C GLY A 308 10.82 -31.10 43.03
N LEU A 309 10.91 -32.26 42.36
CA LEU A 309 10.57 -32.37 40.95
C LEU A 309 9.07 -32.65 40.80
N ARG A 310 8.35 -31.76 40.10
CA ARG A 310 6.94 -32.01 39.77
C ARG A 310 6.83 -33.28 38.91
N PRO A 311 5.89 -34.19 39.21
CA PRO A 311 5.62 -35.33 38.34
C PRO A 311 5.21 -34.83 36.96
N ILE A 312 5.85 -35.34 35.90
CA ILE A 312 5.46 -35.06 34.52
C ILE A 312 4.35 -36.05 34.17
N PHE A 313 3.11 -35.59 34.15
CA PHE A 313 1.98 -36.39 33.71
C PHE A 313 1.88 -36.39 32.17
N PRO A 314 1.49 -37.51 31.54
CA PRO A 314 1.12 -37.49 30.14
C PRO A 314 -0.11 -36.58 29.94
N ARG A 315 -0.05 -35.71 28.91
CA ARG A 315 -1.00 -34.64 28.56
C ARG A 315 -2.51 -34.97 28.58
N LYS A 316 -2.89 -36.24 28.71
CA LYS A 316 -4.28 -36.69 28.80
C LYS A 316 -4.88 -36.50 30.19
N GLU A 317 -4.06 -36.47 31.25
CA GLU A 317 -4.53 -36.39 32.65
C GLU A 317 -4.64 -34.95 33.17
N GLU A 318 -4.07 -33.95 32.49
CA GLU A 318 -4.15 -32.53 32.91
C GLU A 318 -5.55 -31.91 32.76
N HIS A 319 -6.50 -32.60 32.11
CA HIS A 319 -7.86 -32.09 31.90
C HIS A 319 -8.86 -32.45 33.01
N GLU A 320 -8.49 -33.32 33.96
CA GLU A 320 -9.38 -33.78 35.03
C GLU A 320 -9.05 -33.19 36.42
N MET A 321 -8.14 -32.21 36.50
CA MET A 321 -7.91 -31.50 37.76
C MET A 321 -8.93 -30.38 37.94
N ASP A 322 -9.96 -30.64 38.74
CA ASP A 322 -10.87 -29.64 39.26
C ASP A 322 -10.10 -28.61 40.09
N ILE A 323 -10.15 -27.36 39.63
CA ILE A 323 -9.60 -26.21 40.34
C ILE A 323 -10.53 -25.93 41.53
N SER A 324 -10.09 -26.30 42.74
CA SER A 324 -10.66 -25.79 44.00
C SER A 324 -9.93 -24.53 44.46
#